data_AF-A0A916CLZ8-F1
#
_entry.id   AF-A0A916CLZ8-F1
#
_cell.length_a   1.000
_cell.length_b   1.000
_cell.length_c   1.000
_cell.angle_alpha   90.00
_cell.angle_beta   90.00
_cell.angle_gamma   90.00
#
_symmetry.space_group_name_H-M   'P 1'
#
loop_
_entity.id
_entity.type
_entity.pdbx_description
1 polymer ?
#
loop_
_entity_poly.entity_id
_entity_poly.type
_entity_poly.pdbx_seq_one_letter_code
_entity_poly.pdbx_strand_id
1 'polypeptide(L)'
;MIVTFTVIARSGVYIDSGTLAPASDILLEARSYFNAEALEGPRVSFTSENLSLSFDLKQTAAGYSSAMVRNGWQFGCNLNRVRNRKGRWALTVWTKRLSANKDTPSVDPGAA
;
A
#
# COMPACT_ATOMS: atom_id res chain seq x y z
N MET A 1 12.68 -3.18 7.37
CA MET A 1 12.92 -2.47 6.09
C MET A 1 12.44 -1.05 6.24
N ILE A 2 13.31 -0.06 6.05
CA ILE A 2 12.90 1.36 6.00
C ILE A 2 12.25 1.60 4.64
N VAL A 3 11.14 2.33 4.64
CA VAL A 3 10.41 2.67 3.43
C VAL A 3 10.15 4.17 3.41
N THR A 4 10.43 4.78 2.27
CA THR A 4 10.07 6.17 2.01
C THR A 4 8.79 6.21 1.18
N PHE A 5 7.88 7.09 1.55
CA PHE A 5 6.62 7.30 0.86
C PHE A 5 6.54 8.74 0.36
N THR A 6 6.18 8.91 -0.90
CA THR A 6 5.88 10.24 -1.43
C THR A 6 4.43 10.27 -1.88
N VAL A 7 3.63 11.14 -1.29
CA VAL A 7 2.26 11.41 -1.74
C VAL A 7 2.29 12.62 -2.64
N ILE A 8 1.91 12.44 -3.90
CA ILE A 8 1.78 13.52 -4.88
C ILE A 8 0.28 13.74 -5.10
N ALA A 9 -0.19 14.94 -4.80
CA ALA A 9 -1.55 15.38 -5.13
C ALA A 9 -1.46 16.65 -5.97
N ARG A 10 -2.56 17.06 -6.62
CA ARG A 10 -2.61 18.38 -7.30
C ARG A 10 -2.29 19.54 -6.36
N SER A 11 -2.50 19.38 -5.05
CA SER A 11 -2.17 20.36 -4.01
C SER A 11 -0.68 20.40 -3.61
N GLY A 12 0.17 19.54 -4.17
CA GLY A 12 1.62 19.53 -3.91
C GLY A 12 2.22 18.13 -3.67
N VAL A 13 3.52 18.11 -3.39
CA VAL A 13 4.28 16.90 -3.03
C VAL A 13 4.49 16.86 -1.52
N TYR A 14 4.10 15.75 -0.90
CA TYR A 14 4.29 15.48 0.52
C TYR A 14 5.22 14.28 0.66
N ILE A 15 6.36 14.47 1.33
CA ILE A 15 7.35 13.42 1.54
C ILE A 15 7.23 12.97 3.00
N ASP A 16 7.09 11.67 3.18
CA ASP A 16 7.05 11.05 4.49
C ASP A 16 7.85 9.73 4.48
N SER A 17 8.18 9.22 5.65
CA SER A 17 8.93 7.97 5.75
C SER A 17 8.42 7.13 6.91
N GLY A 18 8.49 5.82 6.75
CA GLY A 18 8.06 4.89 7.78
C GLY A 18 8.79 3.56 7.66
N THR A 19 8.93 2.89 8.79
CA THR A 19 9.50 1.53 8.81
C THR A 19 8.36 0.54 8.71
N LEU A 20 8.44 -0.39 7.74
CA LEU A 20 7.51 -1.51 7.71
C LEU A 20 7.78 -2.40 8.92
N ALA A 21 6.77 -2.51 9.78
CA ALA A 21 6.77 -3.35 10.96
C ALA A 21 5.79 -4.53 10.77
N PRO A 22 6.06 -5.70 11.38
CA PRO A 22 5.13 -6.82 11.37
C PRO A 22 3.78 -6.44 11.96
N ALA A 23 2.72 -6.63 11.18
CA ALA A 23 1.34 -6.60 11.66
C ALA A 23 0.81 -8.04 11.85
N SER A 24 1.35 -9.01 11.12
CA SER A 24 1.21 -10.46 11.33
C SER A 24 2.37 -11.20 10.64
N ASP A 25 2.41 -12.53 10.72
CA ASP A 25 3.48 -13.37 10.13
C ASP A 25 3.66 -13.19 8.61
N ILE A 26 2.65 -12.66 7.91
CA ILE A 26 2.65 -12.50 6.45
C ILE A 26 2.37 -11.06 5.99
N LEU A 27 2.06 -10.15 6.92
CA LEU A 27 1.68 -8.77 6.63
C LEU A 27 2.60 -7.79 7.35
N LEU A 28 3.19 -6.89 6.59
CA LEU A 28 3.96 -5.77 7.11
C LEU A 28 3.22 -4.46 6.80
N GLU A 29 3.23 -3.52 7.75
CA GLU A 29 2.59 -2.22 7.59
C GLU A 29 3.48 -1.08 8.08
N ALA A 30 3.32 0.09 7.45
CA ALA A 30 3.82 1.37 7.93
C ALA A 30 2.66 2.37 7.84
N ARG A 31 2.53 3.20 8.87
CA ARG A 31 1.47 4.20 8.96
C ARG A 31 2.08 5.57 9.18
N SER A 32 1.55 6.56 8.48
CA SER A 32 1.86 7.95 8.76
C SER A 32 0.64 8.85 8.66
N TYR A 33 0.78 10.04 9.25
CA TYR A 33 -0.27 11.03 9.38
C TYR A 33 0.23 12.40 8.96
N PHE A 34 -0.54 13.08 8.12
CA PHE A 34 -0.22 14.43 7.67
C PHE A 34 -1.48 15.28 7.58
N ASN A 35 -1.30 16.59 7.54
CA ASN A 35 -2.38 17.56 7.37
C ASN A 35 -2.43 18.04 5.92
N ALA A 36 -3.60 17.93 5.29
CA ALA A 36 -3.91 18.44 3.96
C ALA A 36 -5.43 18.71 3.83
N GLU A 37 -5.82 19.88 3.35
CA GLU A 37 -7.24 20.28 3.24
C GLU A 37 -8.01 19.48 2.18
N ALA A 38 -7.37 19.20 1.04
CA ALA A 38 -7.95 18.42 -0.05
C ALA A 38 -6.87 17.62 -0.80
N LEU A 39 -7.26 16.44 -1.27
CA LEU A 39 -6.47 15.58 -2.14
C LEU A 39 -7.29 15.33 -3.40
N GLU A 40 -6.74 15.64 -4.57
CA GLU A 40 -7.35 15.33 -5.86
C GLU A 40 -6.37 14.44 -6.64
N GLY A 41 -6.86 13.27 -7.08
CA GLY A 41 -6.06 12.25 -7.78
C GLY A 41 -4.74 11.90 -7.09
N PRO A 42 -4.74 11.55 -5.78
CA PRO A 42 -3.49 11.31 -5.07
C PRO A 42 -2.76 10.09 -5.65
N ARG A 43 -1.46 10.25 -5.85
CA ARG A 43 -0.52 9.19 -6.21
C ARG A 43 0.42 8.95 -5.04
N VAL A 44 0.73 7.69 -4.76
CA VAL A 44 1.68 7.31 -3.72
C VAL A 44 2.85 6.57 -4.36
N SER A 45 4.06 7.07 -4.17
CA SER A 45 5.29 6.35 -4.51
C SER A 45 5.84 5.71 -3.25
N PHE A 46 6.17 4.43 -3.35
CA PHE A 46 6.84 3.61 -2.34
C PHE A 46 8.28 3.40 -2.80
N THR A 47 9.26 3.63 -1.94
CA THR A 47 10.66 3.32 -2.24
C THR A 47 11.34 2.66 -1.05
N SER A 48 12.02 1.56 -1.31
CA SER A 48 12.91 0.83 -0.40
C SER A 48 14.20 0.49 -1.13
N GLU A 49 15.18 -0.05 -0.42
CA GLU A 49 16.53 -0.38 -0.95
C GLU A 49 16.49 -1.11 -2.30
N ASN A 50 15.56 -2.06 -2.48
CA ASN A 50 15.49 -2.91 -3.68
C ASN A 50 14.17 -2.80 -4.46
N LEU A 51 13.30 -1.84 -4.13
CA LEU A 51 11.96 -1.76 -4.72
C LEU A 51 11.45 -0.33 -4.77
N SER A 52 11.09 0.11 -5.97
CA SER A 52 10.37 1.36 -6.22
C SER A 52 9.07 1.06 -6.95
N LEU A 53 7.95 1.50 -6.39
CA LEU A 53 6.60 1.33 -6.92
C LEU A 53 5.85 2.65 -6.85
N SER A 54 4.85 2.82 -7.70
CA SER A 54 3.95 3.97 -7.62
C SER A 54 2.51 3.53 -7.89
N PHE A 55 1.60 4.12 -7.13
CA PHE A 55 0.19 3.78 -7.09
C PHE A 55 -0.63 5.03 -7.36
N ASP A 56 -1.39 5.04 -8.46
CA ASP A 56 -2.49 5.99 -8.60
C ASP A 56 -3.63 5.49 -7.72
N LEU A 57 -4.03 6.30 -6.74
CA LEU A 57 -5.07 5.89 -5.80
C LEU A 57 -6.45 6.12 -6.39
N LYS A 58 -7.31 5.11 -6.26
CA LYS A 58 -8.72 5.18 -6.66
C LYS A 58 -9.55 5.62 -5.46
N GLN A 59 -10.51 6.49 -5.70
CA GLN A 59 -11.46 6.94 -4.68
C GLN A 59 -12.32 5.77 -4.19
N THR A 60 -12.55 5.71 -2.88
CA THR A 60 -13.38 4.72 -2.19
C THR A 60 -14.31 5.43 -1.19
N ALA A 61 -15.21 4.68 -0.54
CA ALA A 61 -16.07 5.23 0.51
C ALA A 61 -15.29 5.78 1.72
N ALA A 62 -14.10 5.23 2.03
CA ALA A 62 -13.31 5.61 3.19
C ALA A 62 -12.22 6.67 2.89
N GLY A 63 -11.95 6.95 1.62
CA GLY A 63 -10.83 7.78 1.18
C GLY A 63 -10.32 7.34 -0.18
N TYR A 64 -9.04 6.95 -0.26
CA TYR A 64 -8.42 6.45 -1.48
C TYR A 64 -7.64 5.16 -1.23
N SER A 65 -7.59 4.28 -2.22
CA SER A 65 -6.83 3.03 -2.10
C SER A 65 -6.28 2.55 -3.44
N SER A 66 -5.21 1.78 -3.40
CA SER A 66 -4.71 1.03 -4.55
C SER A 66 -3.89 -0.16 -4.08
N ALA A 67 -3.86 -1.21 -4.89
CA ALA A 67 -3.04 -2.39 -4.65
C ALA A 67 -2.56 -2.99 -5.97
N MET A 68 -1.40 -3.64 -5.94
CA MET A 68 -0.83 -4.37 -7.06
C MET A 68 -0.16 -5.66 -6.59
N VAL A 69 -0.08 -6.64 -7.47
CA VAL A 69 0.63 -7.90 -7.22
C VAL A 69 1.90 -7.95 -8.06
N ARG A 70 3.02 -8.31 -7.44
CA ARG A 70 4.30 -8.49 -8.12
C ARG A 70 5.14 -9.54 -7.38
N ASN A 71 5.70 -10.50 -8.13
CA ASN A 71 6.64 -11.50 -7.62
C ASN A 71 6.14 -12.28 -6.38
N GLY A 72 4.86 -12.67 -6.34
CA GLY A 72 4.28 -13.40 -5.19
C GLY A 72 4.00 -12.53 -3.96
N TRP A 73 4.05 -11.21 -4.10
CA TRP A 73 3.70 -10.25 -3.07
C TRP A 73 2.57 -9.35 -3.54
N GLN A 74 1.68 -8.98 -2.62
CA GLN A 74 0.69 -7.94 -2.82
C GLN A 74 1.15 -6.69 -2.07
N PHE A 75 1.22 -5.58 -2.77
CA PHE A 75 1.57 -4.27 -2.23
C PHE A 75 0.33 -3.40 -2.29
N GLY A 76 0.09 -2.62 -1.26
CA GLY A 76 -1.01 -1.68 -1.31
C GLY A 76 -0.84 -0.49 -0.40
N CYS A 77 -1.69 0.47 -0.64
CA CYS A 77 -1.75 1.71 0.09
C CYS A 77 -3.20 2.14 0.28
N ASN A 78 -3.48 2.63 1.48
CA ASN A 78 -4.76 3.19 1.86
C ASN A 78 -4.53 4.60 2.40
N LEU A 79 -5.33 5.55 1.94
CA LEU A 79 -5.26 6.94 2.34
C LEU A 79 -6.64 7.38 2.80
N ASN A 80 -6.83 7.38 4.11
CA ASN A 80 -8.14 7.59 4.74
C ASN A 80 -8.15 8.90 5.54
N ARG A 81 -9.31 9.55 5.65
CA ARG A 81 -9.48 10.66 6.58
C ARG A 81 -9.45 10.16 8.02
N VAL A 82 -8.74 10.86 8.90
CA VAL A 82 -8.76 10.54 10.33
C VAL A 82 -10.08 11.00 10.92
N ARG A 83 -10.79 10.07 11.57
CA ARG A 83 -12.07 10.37 12.24
C ARG A 83 -11.88 11.50 13.25
N ASN A 84 -12.83 12.44 13.27
CA ASN A 84 -12.85 13.59 14.19
C ASN A 84 -11.67 14.56 14.08
N ARG A 85 -10.85 14.50 13.02
CA ARG A 85 -9.78 15.49 12.76
C ARG A 85 -9.88 16.02 11.33
N LYS A 86 -10.50 17.20 11.17
CA LYS A 86 -10.60 17.87 9.86
C LYS A 86 -9.20 18.11 9.29
N GLY A 87 -9.04 17.85 8.00
CA GLY A 87 -7.78 18.06 7.29
C GLY A 87 -6.66 17.06 7.62
N ARG A 88 -6.88 16.04 8.46
CA ARG A 88 -5.85 15.03 8.76
C ARG A 88 -6.10 13.74 8.01
N TRP A 89 -5.06 13.25 7.36
CA TRP A 89 -5.07 12.00 6.61
C TRP A 89 -4.18 10.96 7.29
N ALA A 90 -4.53 9.69 7.11
CA ALA A 90 -3.74 8.54 7.51
C ALA A 90 -3.37 7.77 6.24
N LEU A 91 -2.07 7.75 5.93
CA LEU A 91 -1.51 6.86 4.92
C LEU A 91 -1.09 5.56 5.60
N THR A 92 -1.58 4.45 5.09
CA THR A 92 -1.07 3.11 5.44
C THR A 92 -0.50 2.49 4.19
N VAL A 93 0.75 2.07 4.23
CA VAL A 93 1.37 1.27 3.19
C VAL A 93 1.67 -0.09 3.75
N TRP A 94 1.38 -1.11 2.97
CA TRP A 94 1.45 -2.49 3.42
C TRP A 94 1.95 -3.41 2.33
N THR A 95 2.56 -4.50 2.77
CA THR A 95 3.02 -5.59 1.90
C THR A 95 2.54 -6.89 2.50
N LYS A 96 1.89 -7.72 1.70
CA LYS A 96 1.38 -9.02 2.10
C LYS A 96 2.02 -10.10 1.23
N ARG A 97 2.62 -11.12 1.84
CA ARG A 97 3.06 -12.29 1.08
C ARG A 97 1.82 -13.04 0.60
N LEU A 98 1.71 -13.27 -0.70
CA LEU A 98 0.68 -14.15 -1.20
C LEU A 98 1.11 -15.58 -0.87
N SER A 99 0.33 -16.25 -0.04
CA SER A 99 0.43 -17.69 0.09
C SER A 99 0.31 -18.27 -1.32
N ALA A 100 1.28 -19.08 -1.76
CA ALA A 100 1.04 -19.94 -2.91
C ALA A 100 -0.21 -20.75 -2.57
N ASN A 101 -1.33 -20.48 -3.23
CA ASN A 101 -2.54 -21.27 -3.00
C ASN A 101 -2.17 -22.73 -3.25
N LYS A 102 -2.37 -23.56 -2.23
CA LYS A 102 -2.36 -25.03 -2.30
C LYS A 102 -3.58 -25.54 -3.07
N ASP A 103 -3.93 -24.90 -4.19
CA ASP A 103 -5.09 -25.25 -5.02
C ASP A 103 -4.69 -25.37 -6.50
N THR A 104 -3.49 -25.85 -6.77
CA THR A 104 -3.25 -26.52 -8.06
C THR A 104 -3.49 -28.01 -7.80
N PRO A 105 -4.61 -28.61 -8.26
CA PRO A 105 -4.64 -30.06 -8.33
C PRO A 105 -3.45 -30.48 -9.19
N SER A 106 -2.58 -31.30 -8.60
CA SER A 106 -1.58 -32.06 -9.33
C SER A 106 -2.32 -32.84 -10.42
N VAL A 107 -2.25 -32.38 -11.66
CA VAL A 107 -2.66 -33.20 -12.79
C VAL A 107 -1.53 -34.21 -12.93
N ASP A 108 -1.72 -35.42 -12.42
CA ASP A 108 -0.83 -36.56 -12.72
C ASP A 108 -0.82 -36.75 -14.24
N PRO A 109 0.32 -36.62 -14.94
CA PRO A 109 0.42 -36.96 -16.35
C PRO A 109 0.66 -38.46 -16.51
N GLY A 110 -0.15 -39.29 -15.84
CA GLY A 110 0.15 -40.70 -15.64
C GLY A 110 -1.06 -41.57 -15.33
N ALA A 111 -2.06 -41.56 -16.22
CA ALA A 111 -2.94 -42.71 -16.40
C ALA A 111 -2.85 -43.12 -17.88
N ALA A 112 -1.97 -44.10 -18.11
CA ALA A 112 -1.91 -44.89 -19.33
C ALA A 112 -3.09 -45.87 -19.40
#